data_AF-A0A369GRB3-F1
#
_entry.id   AF-A0A369GRB3-F1
#
_cell.length_a   1.000
_cell.length_b   1.000
_cell.length_c   1.000
_cell.angle_alpha   90.00
_cell.angle_beta   90.00
_cell.angle_gamma   90.00
#
_symmetry.space_group_name_H-M   'P 1'
#
loop_
_entity.id
_entity.type
_entity.pdbx_description
1 polymer ?
#
loop_
_entity_poly.entity_id
_entity_poly.type
_entity_poly.pdbx_seq_one_letter_code
_entity_poly.pdbx_strand_id
1 'polypeptide(L)'
;MLPPLDEETLRNNPAFANLYSSLTQTFLHPDGSTRHDEEAEERAAVEQELDKERLSTAKNRLIEHALSTAHLQQHRLPEPLLELLLLLPPLLAREQPLSSESTDVLLSSRPLCDWEVLLPDVAGLTSSSLHSTALNLARVCHPTTNASYLHRQIPRLPEDYTTVRSELAAAKRSLTTSRMRILAALSRLLGCYSQSLVHLVRSLEAKHGVVARSLELRASDVCLRAQRTDVEASAAVHEISREVYPPQAVDALRNYVQCLKDSKSRVADHVRQLRADLGKYGVGVTGCEDKEKMLTEMAAVYRDLSGQIADVKSRLRRLQSTAAG
;
A
#
# COMPACT_ATOMS: atom_id res chain seq x y z
N MET A 1 -24.76 15.57 -32.17
CA MET A 1 -25.37 16.55 -31.23
C MET A 1 -26.88 16.56 -31.37
N LEU A 2 -27.60 16.07 -30.35
CA LEU A 2 -29.05 16.28 -30.28
C LEU A 2 -29.30 17.76 -29.89
N PRO A 3 -30.14 18.51 -30.63
CA PRO A 3 -30.42 19.90 -30.30
C PRO A 3 -31.10 20.01 -28.93
N PRO A 4 -30.82 21.06 -28.14
CA PRO A 4 -31.50 21.28 -26.87
C PRO A 4 -33.01 21.45 -27.13
N LEU A 5 -33.81 20.66 -26.42
CA LEU A 5 -35.27 20.68 -26.51
C LEU A 5 -35.85 21.57 -25.40
N ASP A 6 -36.93 22.28 -25.73
CA ASP A 6 -37.62 23.17 -24.79
C ASP A 6 -38.23 22.39 -23.62
N GLU A 7 -38.02 22.86 -22.39
CA GLU A 7 -38.48 22.21 -21.16
C GLU A 7 -40.00 22.02 -21.11
N GLU A 8 -40.77 22.85 -21.82
CA GLU A 8 -42.23 22.72 -21.96
C GLU A 8 -42.63 21.44 -22.70
N THR A 9 -41.85 21.04 -23.72
CA THR A 9 -42.12 19.82 -24.51
C THR A 9 -41.81 18.55 -23.73
N LEU A 10 -40.78 18.58 -22.88
CA LEU A 10 -40.42 17.47 -21.99
C LEU A 10 -41.44 17.30 -20.85
N ARG A 11 -42.03 18.39 -20.36
CA ARG A 11 -43.11 18.34 -19.36
C ARG A 11 -44.43 17.77 -19.91
N ASN A 12 -44.76 18.11 -21.15
CA ASN A 12 -46.00 17.64 -21.78
C ASN A 12 -45.95 16.17 -22.20
N ASN A 13 -44.76 15.56 -22.27
CA ASN A 13 -44.59 14.19 -22.74
C ASN A 13 -43.57 13.41 -21.89
N PRO A 14 -43.99 12.92 -20.70
CA PRO A 14 -43.06 12.34 -19.72
C PRO A 14 -42.38 11.05 -20.20
N ALA A 15 -43.03 10.28 -21.07
CA ALA A 15 -42.42 9.09 -21.68
C ALA A 15 -41.24 9.46 -22.61
N PHE A 16 -41.39 10.53 -23.38
CA PHE A 16 -40.33 11.06 -24.23
C PHE A 16 -39.20 11.69 -23.42
N ALA A 17 -39.52 12.38 -22.32
CA ALA A 17 -38.51 12.92 -21.41
C ALA A 17 -37.61 11.84 -20.79
N ASN A 18 -38.20 10.71 -20.41
CA ASN A 18 -37.44 9.56 -19.90
C ASN A 18 -36.57 8.90 -20.98
N LEU A 19 -37.04 8.84 -22.22
CA LEU A 19 -36.27 8.31 -23.34
C LEU A 19 -35.14 9.26 -23.73
N TYR A 20 -35.39 10.57 -23.76
CA TYR A 20 -34.39 11.59 -24.05
C TYR A 20 -33.31 11.64 -22.96
N SER A 21 -33.68 11.56 -21.68
CA SER A 21 -32.72 11.47 -20.57
C SER A 21 -31.93 10.18 -20.61
N SER A 22 -32.56 9.04 -20.90
CA SER A 22 -31.85 7.76 -21.05
C SER A 22 -30.90 7.78 -22.26
N LEU A 23 -31.28 8.30 -23.42
CA LEU A 23 -30.39 8.41 -24.57
C LEU A 23 -29.21 9.34 -24.30
N THR A 24 -29.45 10.50 -23.68
CA THR A 24 -28.39 11.49 -23.42
C THR A 24 -27.48 11.14 -22.24
N GLN A 25 -27.98 10.44 -21.22
CA GLN A 25 -27.22 10.11 -20.02
C GLN A 25 -26.55 8.72 -20.09
N THR A 26 -27.24 7.73 -20.65
CA THR A 26 -26.77 6.33 -20.67
C THR A 26 -26.10 5.96 -21.99
N PHE A 27 -26.66 6.37 -23.14
CA PHE A 27 -26.24 5.81 -24.42
C PHE A 27 -25.35 6.72 -25.27
N LEU A 28 -25.39 8.04 -25.10
CA LEU A 28 -24.68 8.98 -25.97
C LEU A 28 -23.70 9.87 -25.19
N HIS A 29 -22.58 10.19 -25.82
CA HIS A 29 -21.68 11.26 -25.43
C HIS A 29 -22.27 12.62 -25.89
N PRO A 30 -21.86 13.75 -25.28
CA PRO A 30 -22.32 15.09 -25.67
C PRO A 30 -22.10 15.40 -27.17
N ASP A 31 -21.10 14.78 -27.81
CA ASP A 31 -20.84 14.96 -29.24
C ASP A 31 -21.82 14.16 -30.14
N GLY A 32 -22.58 13.22 -29.56
CA GLY A 32 -23.54 12.34 -30.25
C GLY A 32 -23.00 10.94 -30.60
N SER A 33 -21.79 10.60 -30.16
CA SER A 33 -21.25 9.24 -30.27
C SER A 33 -21.84 8.30 -29.21
N THR A 34 -21.98 7.01 -29.50
CA THR A 34 -22.51 6.01 -28.56
C THR A 34 -21.48 5.61 -27.50
N ARG A 35 -21.91 5.52 -26.24
CA ARG A 35 -21.09 5.14 -25.07
C ARG A 35 -20.82 3.63 -24.97
N HIS A 36 -21.58 2.80 -25.67
CA HIS A 36 -21.48 1.34 -25.63
C HIS A 36 -21.23 0.82 -27.04
N ASP A 37 -20.06 1.13 -27.58
CA ASP A 37 -19.58 0.59 -28.84
C ASP A 37 -18.26 -0.12 -28.52
N GLU A 38 -18.34 -1.30 -27.91
CA GLU A 38 -17.17 -2.17 -27.67
C GLU A 38 -16.46 -2.44 -29.01
N GLU A 39 -17.23 -2.54 -30.11
CA GLU A 39 -16.71 -2.65 -31.47
C GLU A 39 -15.96 -1.39 -31.92
N ALA A 40 -16.17 -0.20 -31.34
CA ALA A 40 -15.39 1.00 -31.67
C ALA A 40 -14.00 0.97 -31.03
N GLU A 41 -13.88 0.47 -29.80
CA GLU A 41 -12.58 0.23 -29.18
C GLU A 41 -11.81 -0.88 -29.91
N GLU A 42 -12.49 -1.96 -30.28
CA GLU A 42 -11.92 -3.02 -31.11
C GLU A 42 -11.51 -2.50 -32.50
N ARG A 43 -12.35 -1.71 -33.17
CA ARG A 43 -12.01 -1.09 -34.47
C ARG A 43 -10.82 -0.15 -34.34
N ALA A 44 -10.75 0.68 -33.30
CA ALA A 44 -9.60 1.56 -33.06
C ALA A 44 -8.32 0.75 -32.76
N ALA A 45 -8.43 -0.36 -32.05
CA ALA A 45 -7.31 -1.27 -31.81
C ALA A 45 -6.82 -1.93 -33.12
N VAL A 46 -7.75 -2.42 -33.94
CA VAL A 46 -7.46 -3.00 -35.25
C VAL A 46 -6.84 -1.96 -36.20
N GLU A 47 -7.34 -0.72 -36.21
CA GLU A 47 -6.73 0.37 -36.99
C GLU A 47 -5.28 0.64 -36.56
N GLN A 48 -5.03 0.69 -35.25
CA GLN A 48 -3.66 0.86 -34.72
C GLN A 48 -2.74 -0.31 -35.07
N GLU A 49 -3.22 -1.54 -35.00
CA GLU A 49 -2.45 -2.73 -35.42
C GLU A 49 -2.17 -2.69 -36.92
N LEU A 50 -3.16 -2.34 -37.72
CA LEU A 50 -3.05 -2.28 -39.17
C LEU A 50 -2.08 -1.17 -39.62
N ASP A 51 -2.06 -0.03 -38.94
CA ASP A 51 -1.07 1.03 -39.19
C ASP A 51 0.35 0.63 -38.78
N LYS A 52 0.51 -0.11 -37.67
CA LYS A 52 1.81 -0.70 -37.28
C LYS A 52 2.30 -1.68 -38.33
N GLU A 53 1.44 -2.55 -38.82
CA GLU A 53 1.78 -3.53 -39.86
C GLU A 53 2.10 -2.87 -41.21
N ARG A 54 1.34 -1.83 -41.59
CA ARG A 54 1.65 -1.01 -42.78
C ARG A 54 3.02 -0.36 -42.67
N LEU A 55 3.35 0.20 -41.49
CA LEU A 55 4.65 0.81 -41.24
C LEU A 55 5.77 -0.23 -41.28
N SER A 56 5.59 -1.37 -40.63
CA SER A 56 6.51 -2.51 -40.65
C SER A 56 6.78 -2.99 -42.08
N THR A 57 5.72 -3.19 -42.86
CA THR A 57 5.80 -3.62 -44.26
C THR A 57 6.50 -2.57 -45.13
N ALA A 58 6.20 -1.28 -44.95
CA ALA A 58 6.87 -0.21 -45.67
C ALA A 58 8.37 -0.15 -45.33
N LYS A 59 8.73 -0.31 -44.05
CA LYS A 59 10.13 -0.38 -43.60
C LYS A 59 10.85 -1.57 -44.24
N ASN A 60 10.24 -2.75 -44.21
CA ASN A 60 10.81 -3.96 -44.80
C ASN A 60 11.00 -3.80 -46.31
N ARG A 61 10.01 -3.23 -47.02
CA ARG A 61 10.13 -2.92 -48.46
C ARG A 61 11.23 -1.90 -48.75
N LEU A 62 11.41 -0.89 -47.90
CA LEU A 62 12.51 0.07 -48.06
C LEU A 62 13.86 -0.59 -47.85
N ILE A 63 13.99 -1.47 -46.85
CA ILE A 63 15.23 -2.23 -46.59
C ILE A 63 15.50 -3.19 -47.75
N GLU A 64 14.51 -3.94 -48.20
CA GLU A 64 14.61 -4.87 -49.31
C GLU A 64 14.96 -4.15 -50.61
N HIS A 65 14.34 -3.01 -50.87
CA HIS A 65 14.70 -2.14 -52.00
C HIS A 65 16.13 -1.61 -51.85
N ALA A 66 16.54 -1.13 -50.67
CA ALA A 66 17.89 -0.64 -50.42
C ALA A 66 18.94 -1.74 -50.62
N LEU A 67 18.70 -2.94 -50.09
CA LEU A 67 19.55 -4.13 -50.27
C LEU A 67 19.61 -4.55 -51.73
N SER A 68 18.48 -4.58 -52.44
CA SER A 68 18.42 -4.90 -53.87
C SER A 68 19.18 -3.87 -54.70
N THR A 69 19.03 -2.58 -54.40
CA THR A 69 19.80 -1.53 -55.08
C THR A 69 21.29 -1.59 -54.79
N ALA A 70 21.68 -1.87 -53.55
CA ALA A 70 23.08 -2.01 -53.15
C ALA A 70 23.73 -3.24 -53.82
N HIS A 71 23.01 -4.37 -53.85
CA HIS A 71 23.47 -5.61 -54.46
C HIS A 71 23.57 -5.51 -55.99
N LEU A 72 22.60 -4.86 -56.65
CA LEU A 72 22.66 -4.61 -58.11
C LEU A 72 23.75 -3.61 -58.50
N GLN A 73 24.11 -2.68 -57.62
CA GLN A 73 25.25 -1.79 -57.83
C GLN A 73 26.57 -2.58 -57.74
N GLN A 74 26.73 -3.47 -56.75
CA GLN A 74 27.94 -4.29 -56.58
C GLN A 74 28.27 -5.19 -57.78
N HIS A 75 27.28 -5.70 -58.51
CA HIS A 75 27.51 -6.57 -59.68
C HIS A 75 27.70 -5.85 -61.02
N ARG A 76 27.51 -4.52 -61.07
CA ARG A 76 27.69 -3.73 -62.30
C ARG A 76 28.96 -2.89 -62.29
N LEU A 77 29.64 -2.81 -61.16
CA LEU A 77 30.81 -1.95 -60.95
C LEU A 77 32.10 -2.73 -61.22
N PRO A 78 33.03 -2.21 -62.04
CA PRO A 78 34.41 -2.65 -62.07
C PRO A 78 35.01 -2.79 -60.66
N GLU A 79 35.73 -3.88 -60.41
CA GLU A 79 36.46 -4.16 -59.15
C GLU A 79 37.24 -2.96 -58.58
N PRO A 80 37.99 -2.15 -59.37
CA PRO A 80 38.69 -0.99 -58.83
C PRO A 80 37.77 0.12 -58.30
N LEU A 81 36.54 0.25 -58.81
CA LEU A 81 35.55 1.21 -58.30
C LEU A 81 34.92 0.76 -56.98
N LEU A 82 34.75 -0.56 -56.81
CA LEU A 82 34.21 -1.12 -55.57
C LEU A 82 35.19 -0.95 -54.40
N GLU A 83 36.47 -1.26 -54.65
CA GLU A 83 37.54 -1.03 -53.68
C GLU A 83 37.65 0.45 -53.30
N LEU A 84 37.56 1.34 -54.29
CA LEU A 84 37.60 2.78 -54.08
C LEU A 84 36.41 3.29 -53.26
N LEU A 85 35.18 2.85 -53.56
CA LEU A 85 33.96 3.21 -52.81
C LEU A 85 33.95 2.65 -51.37
N LEU A 86 34.67 1.56 -51.11
CA LEU A 86 34.85 1.00 -49.76
C LEU A 86 35.89 1.77 -48.95
N LEU A 87 36.93 2.30 -49.63
CA LEU A 87 38.09 2.96 -49.01
C LEU A 87 37.89 4.47 -48.83
N LEU A 88 37.05 5.12 -49.66
CA LEU A 88 36.76 6.57 -49.58
C LEU A 88 36.02 7.01 -48.31
N PRO A 89 34.93 6.33 -47.86
CA PRO A 89 34.15 6.76 -46.69
C PRO A 89 34.97 6.91 -45.39
N PRO A 90 35.86 5.96 -45.00
CA PRO A 90 36.69 6.13 -43.81
C PRO A 90 37.77 7.22 -43.96
N LEU A 91 38.19 7.53 -45.20
CA LEU A 91 39.09 8.66 -45.47
C LEU A 91 38.38 10.01 -45.36
N LEU A 92 37.12 10.10 -45.79
CA LEU A 92 36.31 11.32 -45.72
C LEU A 92 35.70 11.59 -44.34
N ALA A 93 35.41 10.55 -43.56
CA ALA A 93 34.85 10.66 -42.21
C ALA A 93 35.89 11.03 -41.14
N ARG A 94 37.15 11.20 -41.51
CA ARG A 94 38.25 11.44 -40.58
C ARG A 94 38.36 12.92 -40.23
N GLU A 95 38.30 13.24 -38.94
CA GLU A 95 38.38 14.63 -38.44
C GLU A 95 39.83 15.19 -38.42
N GLN A 96 40.84 14.32 -38.52
CA GLN A 96 42.25 14.68 -38.38
C GLN A 96 43.04 14.36 -39.66
N PRO A 97 43.82 15.31 -40.21
CA PRO A 97 44.56 15.10 -41.45
C PRO A 97 45.64 14.02 -41.28
N LEU A 98 45.88 13.27 -42.36
CA LEU A 98 46.95 12.27 -42.44
C LEU A 98 48.33 12.93 -42.45
N SER A 99 49.36 12.22 -41.98
CA SER A 99 50.75 12.62 -42.15
C SER A 99 51.14 12.62 -43.63
N SER A 100 51.97 13.59 -44.06
CA SER A 100 52.37 13.78 -45.46
C SER A 100 52.99 12.53 -46.09
N GLU A 101 53.75 11.75 -45.32
CA GLU A 101 54.35 10.51 -45.83
C GLU A 101 53.29 9.41 -46.07
N SER A 102 52.25 9.38 -45.23
CA SER A 102 51.15 8.42 -45.38
C SER A 102 50.21 8.80 -46.52
N THR A 103 50.03 10.10 -46.80
CA THR A 103 49.25 10.55 -47.97
C THR A 103 49.93 10.17 -49.27
N ASP A 104 51.25 10.32 -49.36
CA ASP A 104 52.00 10.00 -50.57
C ASP A 104 51.99 8.50 -50.86
N VAL A 105 52.07 7.65 -49.82
CA VAL A 105 51.93 6.19 -49.94
C VAL A 105 50.51 5.79 -50.35
N LEU A 106 49.48 6.45 -49.82
CA LEU A 106 48.09 6.16 -50.19
C LEU A 106 47.78 6.56 -51.64
N LEU A 107 48.23 7.74 -52.07
CA LEU A 107 48.02 8.22 -53.45
C LEU A 107 48.86 7.45 -54.48
N SER A 108 49.96 6.82 -54.07
CA SER A 108 50.78 5.91 -54.88
C SER A 108 50.35 4.44 -54.82
N SER A 109 49.25 4.12 -54.12
CA SER A 109 48.62 2.80 -54.12
C SER A 109 47.34 2.76 -54.97
N ARG A 110 47.12 1.65 -55.69
CA ARG A 110 45.81 1.38 -56.31
C ARG A 110 44.75 1.14 -55.23
N PRO A 111 43.51 1.63 -55.41
CA PRO A 111 42.93 2.23 -56.61
C PRO A 111 43.11 3.77 -56.74
N LEU A 112 43.76 4.44 -55.79
CA LEU A 112 43.88 5.90 -55.77
C LEU A 112 44.83 6.47 -56.83
N CYS A 113 45.84 5.71 -57.27
CA CYS A 113 46.70 6.11 -58.40
C CYS A 113 45.91 6.32 -59.70
N ASP A 114 44.90 5.49 -59.92
CA ASP A 114 44.10 5.48 -61.15
C ASP A 114 42.84 6.36 -60.98
N TRP A 115 42.80 7.22 -59.95
CA TRP A 115 41.64 8.06 -59.59
C TRP A 115 41.17 8.95 -60.74
N GLU A 116 42.08 9.57 -61.49
CA GLU A 116 41.72 10.43 -62.63
C GLU A 116 40.96 9.66 -63.72
N VAL A 117 41.28 8.38 -63.90
CA VAL A 117 40.63 7.48 -64.87
C VAL A 117 39.28 7.00 -64.34
N LEU A 118 39.16 6.79 -63.03
CA LEU A 118 37.94 6.33 -62.35
C LEU A 118 36.94 7.46 -62.03
N LEU A 119 37.38 8.73 -62.07
CA LEU A 119 36.60 9.91 -61.71
C LEU A 119 35.33 10.10 -62.54
N PRO A 120 35.31 9.91 -63.88
CA PRO A 120 34.08 10.00 -64.67
C PRO A 120 33.03 8.97 -64.24
N ASP A 121 33.44 7.76 -63.89
CA ASP A 121 32.54 6.69 -63.45
C ASP A 121 31.98 6.99 -62.06
N VAL A 122 32.83 7.44 -61.12
CA VAL A 122 32.39 7.89 -59.79
C VAL A 122 31.45 9.10 -59.90
N ALA A 123 31.73 10.05 -60.80
CA ALA A 123 30.86 11.19 -61.06
C ALA A 123 29.50 10.74 -61.62
N GLY A 124 29.47 9.76 -62.53
CA GLY A 124 28.23 9.17 -63.04
C GLY A 124 27.41 8.46 -61.94
N LEU A 125 28.08 7.70 -61.07
CA LEU A 125 27.43 6.99 -59.95
C LEU A 125 26.89 7.94 -58.88
N THR A 126 27.68 8.94 -58.50
CA THR A 126 27.24 9.95 -57.53
C THR A 126 26.11 10.79 -58.09
N SER A 127 26.17 11.21 -59.35
CA SER A 127 25.10 11.95 -60.00
C SER A 127 23.81 11.13 -60.11
N SER A 128 23.87 9.87 -60.51
CA SER A 128 22.69 8.98 -60.57
C SER A 128 22.12 8.69 -59.18
N SER A 129 22.98 8.47 -58.17
CA SER A 129 22.57 8.29 -56.78
C SER A 129 21.88 9.54 -56.24
N LEU A 130 22.50 10.72 -56.39
CA LEU A 130 21.93 12.01 -55.98
C LEU A 130 20.61 12.32 -56.70
N HIS A 131 20.52 11.98 -57.98
CA HIS A 131 19.27 12.13 -58.73
C HIS A 131 18.18 11.19 -58.22
N SER A 132 18.51 9.93 -57.91
CA SER A 132 17.57 8.97 -57.35
C SER A 132 17.08 9.36 -55.95
N THR A 133 17.97 9.88 -55.10
CA THR A 133 17.60 10.35 -53.75
C THR A 133 16.76 11.61 -53.84
N ALA A 134 17.11 12.56 -54.71
CA ALA A 134 16.29 13.75 -54.97
C ALA A 134 14.88 13.39 -55.47
N LEU A 135 14.75 12.38 -56.34
CA LEU A 135 13.44 11.88 -56.77
C LEU A 135 12.64 11.23 -55.65
N ASN A 136 13.30 10.42 -54.81
CA ASN A 136 12.64 9.81 -53.66
C ASN A 136 12.17 10.88 -52.67
N LEU A 137 12.98 11.90 -52.40
CA LEU A 137 12.58 13.04 -51.57
C LEU A 137 11.41 13.81 -52.21
N ALA A 138 11.44 14.05 -53.52
CA ALA A 138 10.34 14.69 -54.24
C ALA A 138 9.03 13.89 -54.14
N ARG A 139 9.07 12.55 -54.18
CA ARG A 139 7.89 11.70 -53.95
C ARG A 139 7.35 11.83 -52.53
N VAL A 140 8.22 11.91 -51.53
CA VAL A 140 7.82 12.06 -50.13
C VAL A 140 7.19 13.43 -49.88
N CYS A 141 7.76 14.49 -50.44
CA CYS A 141 7.22 15.84 -50.33
C CYS A 141 5.93 16.04 -51.15
N HIS A 142 5.80 15.35 -52.29
CA HIS A 142 4.67 15.50 -53.21
C HIS A 142 4.04 14.14 -53.58
N PRO A 143 3.39 13.44 -52.64
CA PRO A 143 2.88 12.08 -52.85
C PRO A 143 1.77 12.00 -53.91
N THR A 144 1.08 13.12 -54.18
CA THR A 144 -0.02 13.21 -55.16
C THR A 144 0.44 13.53 -56.58
N THR A 145 1.73 13.83 -56.79
CA THR A 145 2.25 14.21 -58.10
C THR A 145 2.58 12.96 -58.93
N ASN A 146 2.11 12.94 -60.18
CA ASN A 146 2.42 11.88 -61.14
C ASN A 146 3.93 11.69 -61.31
N ALA A 147 4.35 10.42 -61.39
CA ALA A 147 5.77 10.03 -61.41
C ALA A 147 6.58 10.70 -62.54
N SER A 148 5.95 10.97 -63.68
CA SER A 148 6.55 11.63 -64.84
C SER A 148 6.91 13.11 -64.61
N TYR A 149 6.30 13.77 -63.63
CA TYR A 149 6.52 15.20 -63.34
C TYR A 149 7.35 15.45 -62.08
N LEU A 150 7.73 14.40 -61.34
CA LEU A 150 8.51 14.52 -60.11
C LEU A 150 9.85 15.23 -60.29
N HIS A 151 10.51 15.04 -61.44
CA HIS A 151 11.78 15.70 -61.75
C HIS A 151 11.68 17.24 -61.75
N ARG A 152 10.50 17.78 -62.07
CA ARG A 152 10.25 19.25 -62.05
C ARG A 152 10.17 19.82 -60.63
N GLN A 153 9.94 18.97 -59.64
CA GLN A 153 9.85 19.36 -58.23
C GLN A 153 11.23 19.34 -57.52
N ILE A 154 12.26 18.71 -58.12
CA ILE A 154 13.60 18.64 -57.51
C ILE A 154 14.16 20.04 -57.16
N PRO A 155 14.06 21.07 -58.02
CA PRO A 155 14.56 22.41 -57.67
C PRO A 155 13.77 23.11 -56.56
N ARG A 156 12.54 22.65 -56.26
CA ARG A 156 11.68 23.24 -55.21
C ARG A 156 11.89 22.63 -53.83
N LEU A 157 12.55 21.46 -53.76
CA LEU A 157 12.87 20.78 -52.49
C LEU A 157 13.50 21.68 -51.41
N PRO A 158 14.43 22.61 -51.73
CA PRO A 158 14.97 23.51 -50.72
C PRO A 158 13.92 24.46 -50.14
N GLU A 159 13.01 24.99 -50.97
CA GLU A 159 11.92 25.85 -50.54
C GLU A 159 10.96 25.07 -49.64
N ASP A 160 10.52 23.88 -50.10
CA ASP A 160 9.65 22.98 -49.33
C ASP A 160 10.27 22.59 -47.98
N TYR A 161 11.58 22.36 -47.94
CA TYR A 161 12.27 22.08 -46.68
C TYR A 161 12.21 23.28 -45.72
N THR A 162 12.43 24.49 -46.22
CA THR A 162 12.37 25.70 -45.38
C THR A 162 10.95 25.98 -44.88
N THR A 163 9.92 25.76 -45.70
CA THR A 163 8.52 25.93 -45.32
C THR A 163 8.14 24.92 -44.24
N VAL A 164 8.37 23.62 -44.45
CA VAL A 164 8.10 22.56 -43.47
C VAL A 164 8.86 22.80 -42.17
N ARG A 165 10.12 23.24 -42.23
CA ARG A 165 10.91 23.58 -41.03
C ARG A 165 10.30 24.75 -40.27
N SER A 166 9.81 25.77 -40.98
CA SER A 166 9.17 26.94 -40.38
C SER A 166 7.81 26.61 -39.76
N GLU A 167 7.00 25.80 -40.44
CA GLU A 167 5.70 25.32 -39.97
C GLU A 167 5.87 24.43 -38.75
N LEU A 168 6.84 23.52 -38.75
CA LEU A 168 7.15 22.68 -37.59
C LEU A 168 7.55 23.54 -36.38
N ALA A 169 8.37 24.58 -36.59
CA ALA A 169 8.75 25.50 -35.53
C ALA A 169 7.54 26.30 -35.00
N ALA A 170 6.66 26.75 -35.89
CA ALA A 170 5.42 27.45 -35.52
C ALA A 170 4.43 26.55 -34.76
N ALA A 171 4.22 25.32 -35.23
CA ALA A 171 3.37 24.31 -34.59
C ALA A 171 3.89 23.95 -33.19
N LYS A 172 5.21 23.76 -33.04
CA LYS A 172 5.84 23.55 -31.72
C LYS A 172 5.58 24.71 -30.77
N ARG A 173 5.75 25.96 -31.23
CA ARG A 173 5.48 27.16 -30.42
C ARG A 173 4.00 27.30 -30.07
N SER A 174 3.09 26.99 -31.00
CA SER A 174 1.65 27.01 -30.75
C SER A 174 1.25 25.99 -29.68
N LEU A 175 1.80 24.77 -29.77
CA LEU A 175 1.59 23.70 -28.79
C LEU A 175 2.12 24.04 -27.40
N THR A 176 3.33 24.62 -27.29
CA THR A 176 3.85 25.04 -25.98
C THR A 176 2.99 26.16 -25.39
N THR A 177 2.54 27.11 -26.22
CA THR A 177 1.68 28.21 -25.79
C THR A 177 0.31 27.71 -25.32
N SER A 178 -0.30 26.75 -26.03
CA SER A 178 -1.59 26.16 -25.62
C SER A 178 -1.44 25.38 -24.32
N ARG A 179 -0.38 24.59 -24.15
CA ARG A 179 -0.08 23.89 -22.89
C ARG A 179 0.08 24.86 -21.73
N MET A 180 0.81 25.95 -21.91
CA MET A 180 0.97 26.98 -20.85
C MET A 180 -0.37 27.63 -20.48
N ARG A 181 -1.22 27.92 -21.47
CA ARG A 181 -2.58 28.45 -21.22
C ARG A 181 -3.45 27.48 -20.42
N ILE A 182 -3.41 26.20 -20.76
CA ILE A 182 -4.17 25.15 -20.04
C ILE A 182 -3.67 25.01 -18.60
N LEU A 183 -2.34 24.97 -18.40
CA LEU A 183 -1.76 24.89 -17.05
C LEU A 183 -2.15 26.10 -16.19
N ALA A 184 -2.16 27.30 -16.76
CA ALA A 184 -2.62 28.50 -16.08
C ALA A 184 -4.13 28.48 -15.75
N ALA A 185 -4.96 27.91 -16.62
CA ALA A 185 -6.39 27.73 -16.35
C ALA A 185 -6.62 26.70 -15.22
N LEU A 186 -5.91 25.58 -15.26
CA LEU A 186 -5.98 24.53 -14.24
C LEU A 186 -5.51 25.04 -12.87
N SER A 187 -4.45 25.83 -12.81
CA SER A 187 -3.99 26.40 -11.54
C SER A 187 -5.00 27.38 -10.94
N ARG A 188 -5.67 28.20 -11.78
CA ARG A 188 -6.77 29.07 -11.33
C ARG A 188 -7.96 28.27 -10.82
N LEU A 189 -8.35 27.22 -11.53
CA LEU A 189 -9.43 26.33 -11.12
C LEU A 189 -9.13 25.63 -9.79
N LEU A 190 -7.91 25.10 -9.62
CA LEU A 190 -7.46 24.54 -8.33
C LEU A 190 -7.50 25.59 -7.21
N GLY A 191 -7.10 26.83 -7.51
CA GLY A 191 -7.25 27.96 -6.60
C GLY A 191 -8.69 28.17 -6.16
N CYS A 192 -9.64 28.20 -7.11
CA CYS A 192 -11.07 28.33 -6.80
C CYS A 192 -11.60 27.16 -5.95
N TYR A 193 -11.20 25.92 -6.24
CA TYR A 193 -11.58 24.76 -5.44
C TYR A 193 -11.02 24.82 -4.01
N SER A 194 -9.76 25.25 -3.85
CA SER A 194 -9.17 25.41 -2.52
C SER A 194 -9.93 26.46 -1.71
N GLN A 195 -10.32 27.56 -2.33
CA GLN A 195 -11.10 28.62 -1.68
C GLN A 195 -12.49 28.12 -1.29
N SER A 196 -13.19 27.40 -2.18
CA SER A 196 -14.52 26.87 -1.87
C SER A 196 -14.48 25.84 -0.73
N LEU A 197 -13.47 24.97 -0.70
CA LEU A 197 -13.25 24.04 0.42
C LEU A 197 -12.96 24.77 1.73
N VAL A 198 -12.12 25.80 1.72
CA VAL A 198 -11.84 26.61 2.91
C VAL A 198 -13.13 27.29 3.42
N HIS A 199 -13.95 27.83 2.52
CA HIS A 199 -15.25 28.41 2.90
C HIS A 199 -16.21 27.37 3.49
N LEU A 200 -16.24 26.17 2.91
CA LEU A 200 -17.07 25.07 3.40
C LEU A 200 -16.62 24.63 4.80
N VAL A 201 -15.31 24.42 5.02
CA VAL A 201 -14.75 24.09 6.33
C VAL A 201 -15.09 25.17 7.36
N ARG A 202 -14.87 26.45 7.04
CA ARG A 202 -15.23 27.56 7.94
C ARG A 202 -16.73 27.60 8.26
N SER A 203 -17.58 27.27 7.29
CA SER A 203 -19.03 27.21 7.51
C SER A 203 -19.44 26.04 8.42
N LEU A 204 -18.75 24.89 8.30
CA LEU A 204 -18.95 23.74 9.17
C LEU A 204 -18.43 24.02 10.58
N GLU A 205 -17.26 24.64 10.71
CA GLU A 205 -16.73 25.08 12.00
C GLU A 205 -17.63 26.11 12.67
N ALA A 206 -18.19 27.06 11.92
CA ALA A 206 -19.12 28.04 12.46
C ALA A 206 -20.42 27.39 12.98
N LYS A 207 -20.96 26.39 12.27
CA LYS A 207 -22.20 25.69 12.67
C LYS A 207 -21.99 24.69 13.80
N HIS A 208 -20.94 23.88 13.71
CA HIS A 208 -20.76 22.72 14.57
C HIS A 208 -19.63 22.90 15.60
N GLY A 209 -18.70 23.82 15.40
CA GLY A 209 -17.56 24.03 16.29
C GLY A 209 -17.96 24.51 17.68
N VAL A 210 -18.95 25.41 17.80
CA VAL A 210 -19.45 25.86 19.11
C VAL A 210 -20.17 24.72 19.84
N VAL A 211 -20.99 23.95 19.12
CA VAL A 211 -21.70 22.80 19.70
C VAL A 211 -20.72 21.73 20.19
N ALA A 212 -19.73 21.38 19.38
CA ALA A 212 -18.69 20.41 19.74
C ALA A 212 -17.91 20.85 20.99
N ARG A 213 -17.41 22.10 21.02
CA ARG A 213 -16.70 22.65 22.19
C ARG A 213 -17.59 22.70 23.44
N SER A 214 -18.88 23.03 23.27
CA SER A 214 -19.82 23.06 24.41
C SER A 214 -20.11 21.68 24.98
N LEU A 215 -20.18 20.64 24.13
CA LEU A 215 -20.38 19.26 24.56
C LEU A 215 -19.14 18.71 25.26
N GLU A 216 -17.96 19.04 24.75
CA GLU A 216 -16.67 18.68 25.37
C GLU A 216 -16.54 19.30 26.77
N LEU A 217 -16.86 20.60 26.92
CA LEU A 217 -16.86 21.28 28.22
C LEU A 217 -17.91 20.70 29.18
N ARG A 218 -19.10 20.31 28.69
CA ARG A 218 -20.11 19.65 29.53
C ARG A 218 -19.67 18.26 29.96
N ALA A 219 -19.06 17.49 29.06
CA ALA A 219 -18.55 16.16 29.39
C ALA A 219 -17.42 16.23 30.43
N SER A 220 -16.53 17.21 30.33
CA SER A 220 -15.46 17.41 31.32
C SER A 220 -16.00 17.87 32.67
N ASP A 221 -16.98 18.77 32.71
CA ASP A 221 -17.65 19.19 33.95
C ASP A 221 -18.38 18.02 34.64
N VAL A 222 -19.11 17.20 33.88
CA VAL A 222 -19.76 15.99 34.43
C VAL A 222 -18.73 14.98 34.95
N CYS A 223 -17.62 14.79 34.24
CA CYS A 223 -16.54 13.91 34.69
C CYS A 223 -15.91 14.39 36.01
N LEU A 224 -15.61 15.69 36.11
CA LEU A 224 -15.07 16.29 37.34
C LEU A 224 -16.05 16.17 38.52
N ARG A 225 -17.35 16.37 38.27
CA ARG A 225 -18.39 16.16 39.30
C ARG A 225 -18.43 14.71 39.75
N ALA A 226 -18.38 13.75 38.81
CA ALA A 226 -18.37 12.32 39.14
C ALA A 226 -17.14 11.94 39.97
N GLN A 227 -15.95 12.42 39.60
CA GLN A 227 -14.72 12.22 40.37
C GLN A 227 -14.84 12.83 41.77
N ARG A 228 -15.39 14.03 41.89
CA ARG A 228 -15.62 14.66 43.19
C ARG A 228 -16.58 13.83 44.05
N THR A 229 -17.68 13.35 43.48
CA THR A 229 -18.63 12.50 44.22
C THR A 229 -18.02 11.16 44.64
N ASP A 230 -17.11 10.60 43.84
CA ASP A 230 -16.40 9.36 44.18
C ASP A 230 -15.41 9.58 45.34
N VAL A 231 -14.71 10.71 45.33
CA VAL A 231 -13.84 11.13 46.46
C VAL A 231 -14.67 11.42 47.71
N GLU A 232 -15.80 12.11 47.60
CA GLU A 232 -16.69 12.37 48.74
C GLU A 232 -17.31 11.07 49.29
N ALA A 233 -17.71 10.14 48.42
CA ALA A 233 -18.23 8.83 48.83
C ALA A 233 -17.16 7.97 49.51
N SER A 234 -15.94 7.92 48.97
CA SER A 234 -14.83 7.19 49.59
C SER A 234 -14.41 7.81 50.93
N ALA A 235 -14.40 9.14 51.04
CA ALA A 235 -14.18 9.82 52.31
C ALA A 235 -15.27 9.49 53.35
N ALA A 236 -16.55 9.53 52.95
CA ALA A 236 -17.66 9.17 53.82
C ALA A 236 -17.59 7.70 54.29
N VAL A 237 -17.20 6.77 53.40
CA VAL A 237 -16.95 5.36 53.77
C VAL A 237 -15.80 5.28 54.78
N HIS A 238 -14.72 6.02 54.57
CA HIS A 238 -13.62 6.07 55.53
C HIS A 238 -14.05 6.63 56.89
N GLU A 239 -14.84 7.69 56.93
CA GLU A 239 -15.38 8.25 58.18
C GLU A 239 -16.26 7.25 58.92
N ILE A 240 -17.26 6.67 58.25
CA ILE A 240 -18.14 5.65 58.84
C ILE A 240 -17.32 4.44 59.31
N SER A 241 -16.32 4.00 58.54
CA SER A 241 -15.46 2.88 58.94
C SER A 241 -14.65 3.19 60.20
N ARG A 242 -14.21 4.44 60.40
CA ARG A 242 -13.51 4.88 61.61
C ARG A 242 -14.45 4.97 62.80
N GLU A 243 -15.71 5.34 62.60
CA GLU A 243 -16.73 5.35 63.66
C GLU A 243 -17.10 3.94 64.11
N VAL A 244 -17.34 3.02 63.16
CA VAL A 244 -17.71 1.61 63.46
C VAL A 244 -16.53 0.83 64.05
N TYR A 245 -15.32 1.07 63.55
CA TYR A 245 -14.09 0.42 64.02
C TYR A 245 -13.11 1.46 64.55
N PRO A 246 -13.30 1.94 65.80
CA PRO A 246 -12.32 2.81 66.42
C PRO A 246 -10.96 2.11 66.50
N PRO A 247 -9.84 2.85 66.47
CA PRO A 247 -8.50 2.26 66.43
C PRO A 247 -8.25 1.29 67.60
N GLN A 248 -8.82 1.60 68.77
CA GLN A 248 -8.77 0.75 69.95
C GLN A 248 -9.46 -0.62 69.73
N ALA A 249 -10.59 -0.64 69.01
CA ALA A 249 -11.28 -1.89 68.68
C ALA A 249 -10.49 -2.71 67.66
N VAL A 250 -9.87 -2.06 66.66
CA VAL A 250 -8.98 -2.72 65.70
C VAL A 250 -7.77 -3.35 66.41
N ASP A 251 -7.15 -2.63 67.35
CA ASP A 251 -6.02 -3.14 68.13
C ASP A 251 -6.44 -4.27 69.08
N ALA A 252 -7.62 -4.17 69.71
CA ALA A 252 -8.18 -5.25 70.50
C ALA A 252 -8.45 -6.50 69.65
N LEU A 253 -9.01 -6.36 68.44
CA LEU A 253 -9.20 -7.46 67.50
C LEU A 253 -7.89 -8.08 67.04
N ARG A 254 -6.85 -7.28 66.77
CA ARG A 254 -5.50 -7.78 66.45
C ARG A 254 -4.92 -8.59 67.59
N ASN A 255 -5.01 -8.08 68.82
CA ASN A 255 -4.54 -8.78 70.02
C ASN A 255 -5.32 -10.07 70.23
N TYR A 256 -6.64 -10.05 70.04
CA TYR A 256 -7.47 -11.25 70.13
C TYR A 256 -7.08 -12.32 69.10
N VAL A 257 -6.82 -11.92 67.85
CA VAL A 257 -6.32 -12.84 66.81
C VAL A 257 -4.96 -13.43 67.20
N GLN A 258 -4.06 -12.63 67.79
CA GLN A 258 -2.78 -13.13 68.29
C GLN A 258 -2.99 -14.14 69.44
N CYS A 259 -3.83 -13.82 70.42
CA CYS A 259 -4.17 -14.74 71.50
C CYS A 259 -4.82 -16.04 70.98
N LEU A 260 -5.64 -15.98 69.92
CA LEU A 260 -6.20 -17.16 69.27
C LEU A 260 -5.15 -17.99 68.53
N LYS A 261 -4.16 -17.35 67.91
CA LYS A 261 -3.01 -18.06 67.30
C LYS A 261 -2.17 -18.76 68.37
N ASP A 262 -1.91 -18.09 69.48
CA ASP A 262 -1.13 -18.63 70.59
C ASP A 262 -1.88 -19.74 71.33
N SER A 263 -3.19 -19.61 71.51
CA SER A 263 -3.98 -20.69 72.10
C SER A 263 -4.06 -21.89 71.15
N LYS A 264 -4.21 -21.66 69.84
CA LYS A 264 -4.16 -22.73 68.84
C LYS A 264 -2.81 -23.44 68.82
N SER A 265 -1.69 -22.72 68.88
CA SER A 265 -0.36 -23.34 68.93
C SER A 265 -0.16 -24.14 70.21
N ARG A 266 -0.55 -23.60 71.37
CA ARG A 266 -0.52 -24.32 72.66
C ARG A 266 -1.37 -25.59 72.66
N VAL A 267 -2.59 -25.54 72.12
CA VAL A 267 -3.44 -26.73 72.00
C VAL A 267 -2.82 -27.73 71.02
N ALA A 268 -2.27 -27.28 69.89
CA ALA A 268 -1.57 -28.15 68.96
C ALA A 268 -0.35 -28.83 69.60
N ASP A 269 0.43 -28.09 70.39
CA ASP A 269 1.59 -28.62 71.11
C ASP A 269 1.19 -29.55 72.25
N HIS A 270 0.11 -29.26 72.98
CA HIS A 270 -0.43 -30.15 74.00
C HIS A 270 -0.96 -31.46 73.38
N VAL A 271 -1.64 -31.38 72.23
CA VAL A 271 -2.06 -32.57 71.46
C VAL A 271 -0.83 -33.37 70.99
N ARG A 272 0.24 -32.70 70.53
CA ARG A 272 1.50 -33.38 70.16
C ARG A 272 2.15 -34.06 71.36
N GLN A 273 2.20 -33.39 72.52
CA GLN A 273 2.74 -33.96 73.76
C GLN A 273 1.93 -35.16 74.22
N LEU A 274 0.60 -35.04 74.31
CA LEU A 274 -0.28 -36.16 74.68
C LEU A 274 -0.14 -37.34 73.71
N ARG A 275 -0.03 -37.08 72.40
CA ARG A 275 0.24 -38.14 71.41
C ARG A 275 1.60 -38.79 71.62
N ALA A 276 2.64 -38.02 71.94
CA ALA A 276 3.95 -38.56 72.24
C ALA A 276 3.95 -39.39 73.54
N ASP A 277 3.24 -38.94 74.57
CA ASP A 277 3.09 -39.68 75.82
C ASP A 277 2.29 -40.96 75.62
N LEU A 278 1.15 -40.92 74.92
CA LEU A 278 0.42 -42.11 74.49
C LEU A 278 1.31 -43.08 73.70
N GLY A 279 2.18 -42.56 72.84
CA GLY A 279 3.16 -43.36 72.12
C GLY A 279 4.19 -44.04 73.03
N LYS A 280 4.65 -43.39 74.12
CA LYS A 280 5.50 -44.04 75.15
C LYS A 280 4.78 -45.20 75.83
N TYR A 281 3.46 -45.10 76.00
CA TYR A 281 2.63 -46.18 76.52
C TYR A 281 2.25 -47.23 75.46
N GLY A 282 2.76 -47.10 74.23
CA GLY A 282 2.53 -48.06 73.14
C GLY A 282 1.21 -47.88 72.40
N VAL A 283 0.43 -46.85 72.74
CA VAL A 283 -0.87 -46.54 72.12
C VAL A 283 -0.63 -45.75 70.82
N GLY A 284 -1.00 -46.32 69.67
CA GLY A 284 -0.88 -45.67 68.37
C GLY A 284 0.53 -45.63 67.75
N VAL A 285 1.47 -46.42 68.28
CA VAL A 285 2.81 -46.65 67.67
C VAL A 285 2.80 -48.01 66.97
N THR A 286 3.01 -48.01 65.66
CA THR A 286 3.02 -49.24 64.85
C THR A 286 4.09 -50.21 65.35
N GLY A 287 3.66 -51.37 65.86
CA GLY A 287 4.52 -52.43 66.38
C GLY A 287 4.46 -52.65 67.91
N CYS A 288 3.65 -51.90 68.66
CA CYS A 288 3.45 -52.07 70.12
C CYS A 288 2.00 -52.45 70.52
N GLU A 289 1.25 -53.10 69.62
CA GLU A 289 -0.18 -53.44 69.79
C GLU A 289 -0.48 -54.28 71.04
N ASP A 290 0.45 -55.13 71.47
CA ASP A 290 0.26 -56.00 72.66
C ASP A 290 0.22 -55.19 73.97
N LYS A 291 1.00 -54.10 74.06
CA LYS A 291 1.00 -53.22 75.24
C LYS A 291 -0.25 -52.34 75.28
N GLU A 292 -0.74 -51.90 74.11
CA GLU A 292 -1.98 -51.16 73.98
C GLU A 292 -3.20 -52.01 74.40
N LYS A 293 -3.26 -53.29 73.99
CA LYS A 293 -4.28 -54.25 74.43
C LYS A 293 -4.22 -54.52 75.94
N MET A 294 -3.04 -54.75 76.48
CA MET A 294 -2.85 -54.97 77.92
C MET A 294 -3.25 -53.75 78.76
N LEU A 295 -2.96 -52.53 78.29
CA LEU A 295 -3.38 -51.30 78.99
C LEU A 295 -4.88 -51.01 78.86
N THR A 296 -5.52 -51.37 77.73
CA THR A 296 -6.98 -51.27 77.59
C THR A 296 -7.70 -52.28 78.49
N GLU A 297 -7.18 -53.50 78.62
CA GLU A 297 -7.65 -54.48 79.59
C GLU A 297 -7.43 -54.02 81.03
N MET A 298 -6.24 -53.50 81.38
CA MET A 298 -5.98 -52.92 82.70
C MET A 298 -6.91 -51.74 83.01
N ALA A 299 -7.19 -50.88 82.03
CA ALA A 299 -8.12 -49.76 82.20
C ALA A 299 -9.58 -50.24 82.39
N ALA A 300 -9.98 -51.31 81.72
CA ALA A 300 -11.28 -51.96 81.93
C ALA A 300 -11.36 -52.55 83.35
N VAL A 301 -10.34 -53.28 83.79
CA VAL A 301 -10.25 -53.84 85.15
C VAL A 301 -10.23 -52.74 86.21
N TYR A 302 -9.49 -51.65 86.01
CA TYR A 302 -9.46 -50.51 86.95
C TYR A 302 -10.80 -49.78 87.02
N ARG A 303 -11.52 -49.67 85.89
CA ARG A 303 -12.88 -49.12 85.84
C ARG A 303 -13.83 -50.00 86.65
N ASP A 304 -13.78 -51.31 86.47
CA ASP A 304 -14.60 -52.26 87.23
C ASP A 304 -14.25 -52.23 88.73
N LEU A 305 -12.96 -52.21 89.09
CA LEU A 305 -12.50 -52.06 90.47
C LEU A 305 -12.94 -50.73 91.08
N SER A 306 -12.87 -49.62 90.34
CA SER A 306 -13.34 -48.33 90.85
C SER A 306 -14.85 -48.30 91.05
N GLY A 307 -15.62 -48.95 90.17
CA GLY A 307 -17.06 -49.18 90.35
C GLY A 307 -17.35 -50.02 91.59
N GLN A 308 -16.62 -51.12 91.77
CA GLN A 308 -16.72 -51.95 92.97
C GLN A 308 -16.32 -51.20 94.25
N ILE A 309 -15.30 -50.34 94.22
CA ILE A 309 -14.92 -49.49 95.36
C ILE A 309 -15.99 -48.45 95.65
N ALA A 310 -16.60 -47.85 94.62
CA ALA A 310 -17.73 -46.94 94.78
C ALA A 310 -18.94 -47.64 95.40
N ASP A 311 -19.21 -48.88 94.98
CA ASP A 311 -20.25 -49.74 95.54
C ASP A 311 -19.94 -50.19 96.98
N VAL A 312 -18.69 -50.55 97.28
CA VAL A 312 -18.27 -50.89 98.64
C VAL A 312 -18.33 -49.66 99.53
N LYS A 313 -17.87 -48.49 99.08
CA LYS A 313 -18.01 -47.21 99.81
C LYS A 313 -19.47 -46.85 100.03
N SER A 314 -20.34 -47.09 99.05
CA SER A 314 -21.78 -46.84 99.21
C SER A 314 -22.41 -47.82 100.21
N ARG A 315 -21.99 -49.09 100.22
CA ARG A 315 -22.39 -50.11 101.22
C ARG A 315 -21.84 -49.82 102.62
N LEU A 316 -20.60 -49.33 102.75
CA LEU A 316 -19.99 -48.92 104.01
C LEU A 316 -20.70 -47.70 104.61
N ARG A 317 -21.03 -46.71 103.77
CA ARG A 317 -21.89 -45.58 104.18
C ARG A 317 -23.26 -46.06 104.67
N ARG A 318 -23.86 -47.06 104.01
CA ARG A 318 -25.13 -47.67 104.44
C ARG A 318 -25.01 -48.41 105.77
N LEU A 319 -23.92 -49.15 106.02
CA LEU A 319 -23.68 -49.85 107.28
C LEU A 319 -23.38 -48.90 108.46
N GLN A 320 -22.66 -47.80 108.20
CA GLN A 320 -22.43 -46.74 109.20
C GLN A 320 -23.72 -46.01 109.57
N SER A 321 -24.69 -45.88 108.65
CA SER A 321 -26.00 -45.30 108.97
C SER A 321 -26.95 -46.24 109.74
N THR A 322 -26.68 -47.55 109.77
CA THR A 322 -27.54 -48.54 110.46
C THR A 322 -27.00 -49.01 111.82
N ALA A 323 -25.79 -48.58 112.22
CA ALA A 323 -25.19 -48.90 113.52
C ALA A 323 -25.26 -47.73 114.53
N ALA A 324 -26.00 -46.67 114.22
CA ALA A 324 -26.20 -45.47 115.05
C ALA A 324 -27.69 -45.18 115.33
N GLY A 325 -28.52 -46.23 115.40
CA GLY A 325 -29.93 -46.18 115.79
C GLY A 325 -30.24 -47.22 116.85
#